data_AF-A0A2V3I9E7-F1
#
_entry.id   AF-A0A2V3I9E7-F1
#
_cell.length_a   1.000
_cell.length_b   1.000
_cell.length_c   1.000
_cell.angle_alpha   90.00
_cell.angle_beta   90.00
_cell.angle_gamma   90.00
#
_symmetry.space_group_name_H-M   'P 1'
#
loop_
_entity.id
_entity.type
_entity.pdbx_description
1 polymer ?
#
loop_
_entity_poly.entity_id
_entity_poly.type
_entity_poly.pdbx_seq_one_letter_code
_entity_poly.pdbx_strand_id
1 'polypeptide(L)'
;MTATIFSLSEVYGEPIIFDDDYLVEIFVGGLHYPTTMDFVGDDILVLEKNTGKVIRIMNNGIMYNEPVLDVPVRSNFYSGLLGIATLSDRVFLYYTESESGSDAYDPGPDAKNRVYQYDWDGEKLTNPILIKELIAQQRDDHHGGVMTKGQNDEIYFVIGDQNQSGIFENVVENPCYIIHFVNDKCSSEPIYETASIFKIHTNDDNRVELFAMGIRNSFGLGVDPITGYLWDTENGKDHFDEINLVKPRFNSGWNSVMGPVDRNNPDSPVSQTIPPPFENFVYSDPEFSWYEPVGPTAIAFPDLTSFGKYSDMLFVGDYHHGRIYEFQLNSDRTGFVFSDQRLSDLVLDKLNDKVEKILFAKGFKTVTDIEFRHDAMYVVSIAGGSSGGSIYKIYPKDPITPLKQYQAGSTHKKIVCKPGLIPIMKNSGYINCANLETALILTQEIAWDINRSDMPIINLPGYDLSGLNFEHINLSYSNFRESNFTSTNIANANFTSVNLSGVDLSMKDLTENILTGADLRNANLSGADLSNNQLVNTILTGADLTDANLSGADLSTANIFGIIDGINILQKTKLKGANFTNANLTNTNLIGADISETILKGADLTGVKLEKAKVNNSNLEDLDLSFK
;
A
#
# COMPACT_ATOMS: atom_id res chain seq x y z
N MET A 1 -31.41 50.07 -10.44
CA MET A 1 -31.41 49.56 -9.06
C MET A 1 -32.57 48.58 -8.95
N THR A 2 -32.32 47.33 -9.27
CA THR A 2 -33.30 46.23 -9.18
C THR A 2 -32.54 45.10 -8.52
N ALA A 3 -32.86 44.89 -7.25
CA ALA A 3 -32.25 43.86 -6.42
C ALA A 3 -32.63 42.48 -6.96
N THR A 4 -31.62 41.73 -7.38
CA THR A 4 -31.71 40.29 -7.61
C THR A 4 -31.89 39.62 -6.25
N ILE A 5 -33.02 38.96 -6.08
CA ILE A 5 -33.33 38.13 -4.93
C ILE A 5 -32.40 36.91 -5.01
N PHE A 6 -31.46 36.81 -4.08
CA PHE A 6 -30.72 35.56 -3.86
C PHE A 6 -31.74 34.52 -3.39
N SER A 7 -32.00 33.53 -4.25
CA SER A 7 -32.62 32.27 -3.85
C SER A 7 -31.75 31.66 -2.76
N LEU A 8 -32.35 31.39 -1.59
CA LEU A 8 -31.72 30.67 -0.49
C LEU A 8 -31.13 29.37 -1.03
N SER A 9 -29.80 29.34 -1.13
CA SER A 9 -29.04 28.10 -1.23
C SER A 9 -29.48 27.19 -0.10
N GLU A 10 -29.77 25.93 -0.39
CA GLU A 10 -29.79 24.89 0.62
C GLU A 10 -28.54 25.05 1.49
N VAL A 11 -28.73 25.38 2.76
CA VAL A 11 -27.65 25.44 3.75
C VAL A 11 -27.27 23.99 4.00
N TYR A 12 -26.47 23.41 3.12
CA TYR A 12 -25.81 22.15 3.38
C TYR A 12 -24.93 22.36 4.60
N GLY A 13 -25.16 21.56 5.64
CA GLY A 13 -24.32 21.57 6.84
C GLY A 13 -22.88 21.22 6.47
N GLU A 14 -21.93 21.74 7.23
CA GLU A 14 -20.53 21.33 7.13
C GLU A 14 -20.41 19.81 7.34
N PRO A 15 -19.41 19.14 6.72
CA PRO A 15 -19.16 17.73 6.98
C PRO A 15 -19.02 17.46 8.47
N ILE A 16 -19.57 16.34 8.92
CA ILE A 16 -19.56 15.90 10.31
C ILE A 16 -18.67 14.67 10.41
N ILE A 17 -17.64 14.75 11.23
CA ILE A 17 -16.84 13.60 11.67
C ILE A 17 -17.42 13.12 12.99
N PHE A 18 -17.74 11.83 13.08
CA PHE A 18 -18.34 11.26 14.30
C PHE A 18 -17.33 11.01 15.41
N ASP A 19 -16.04 10.97 15.06
CA ASP A 19 -14.96 10.89 16.01
C ASP A 19 -14.46 12.29 16.42
N ASP A 20 -14.68 12.63 17.68
CA ASP A 20 -14.32 13.91 18.26
C ASP A 20 -12.81 14.19 18.34
N ASP A 21 -11.93 13.23 18.01
CA ASP A 21 -10.48 13.50 17.93
C ASP A 21 -10.06 14.11 16.59
N TYR A 22 -10.97 14.26 15.62
CA TYR A 22 -10.65 14.73 14.27
C TYR A 22 -11.38 16.04 13.92
N LEU A 23 -10.76 16.80 13.03
CA LEU A 23 -11.28 17.98 12.36
C LEU A 23 -11.37 17.72 10.87
N VAL A 24 -12.20 18.52 10.20
CA VAL A 24 -12.32 18.53 8.75
C VAL A 24 -12.26 19.97 8.27
N GLU A 25 -11.54 20.19 7.17
CA GLU A 25 -11.51 21.47 6.47
C GLU A 25 -11.54 21.25 4.95
N ILE A 26 -11.95 22.27 4.20
CA ILE A 26 -11.73 22.28 2.75
C ILE A 26 -10.25 22.59 2.53
N PHE A 27 -9.52 21.63 1.97
CA PHE A 27 -8.10 21.78 1.66
C PHE A 27 -7.90 22.51 0.34
N VAL A 28 -8.64 22.11 -0.68
CA VAL A 28 -8.70 22.78 -1.99
C VAL A 28 -10.14 22.82 -2.47
N GLY A 29 -10.55 23.93 -3.08
CA GLY A 29 -11.84 24.06 -3.73
C GLY A 29 -11.71 24.69 -5.12
N GLY A 30 -12.77 24.58 -5.92
CA GLY A 30 -12.84 25.16 -7.26
C GLY A 30 -12.29 24.26 -8.37
N LEU A 31 -12.11 22.97 -8.08
CA LEU A 31 -11.71 21.96 -9.08
C LEU A 31 -12.87 21.65 -10.04
N HIS A 32 -12.55 21.37 -11.30
CA HIS A 32 -13.53 21.08 -12.35
C HIS A 32 -13.81 19.57 -12.46
N TYR A 33 -14.90 19.11 -11.85
CA TYR A 33 -15.27 17.69 -11.78
C TYR A 33 -14.11 16.76 -11.35
N PRO A 34 -13.51 16.98 -10.17
CA PRO A 34 -12.45 16.11 -9.68
C PRO A 34 -13.00 14.70 -9.40
N THR A 35 -12.31 13.68 -9.89
CA THR A 35 -12.70 12.27 -9.70
C THR A 35 -11.87 11.59 -8.62
N THR A 36 -10.56 11.60 -8.82
CA THR A 36 -9.58 10.87 -8.00
C THR A 36 -8.28 11.66 -7.93
N MET A 37 -7.41 11.28 -7.01
CA MET A 37 -6.08 11.85 -6.86
C MET A 37 -5.08 10.79 -6.38
N ASP A 38 -3.80 11.09 -6.49
CA ASP A 38 -2.74 10.31 -5.84
C ASP A 38 -1.56 11.23 -5.49
N PHE A 39 -0.69 10.78 -4.59
CA PHE A 39 0.45 11.54 -4.09
C PHE A 39 1.71 11.31 -4.92
N VAL A 40 2.40 12.38 -5.28
CA VAL A 40 3.72 12.32 -5.92
C VAL A 40 4.72 13.13 -5.11
N GLY A 41 5.60 12.43 -4.37
CA GLY A 41 6.40 13.05 -3.32
C GLY A 41 5.49 13.75 -2.30
N ASP A 42 5.70 15.05 -2.10
CA ASP A 42 4.89 15.86 -1.17
C ASP A 42 3.60 16.43 -1.80
N ASP A 43 3.46 16.35 -3.11
CA ASP A 43 2.37 16.98 -3.85
C ASP A 43 1.25 15.99 -4.17
N ILE A 44 0.11 16.53 -4.57
CA ILE A 44 -1.07 15.77 -5.00
C ILE A 44 -1.27 16.01 -6.49
N LEU A 45 -1.48 14.94 -7.25
CA LEU A 45 -2.01 15.00 -8.61
C LEU A 45 -3.49 14.65 -8.56
N VAL A 46 -4.36 15.58 -8.99
CA VAL A 46 -5.82 15.37 -9.04
C VAL A 46 -6.30 15.42 -10.49
N LEU A 47 -7.21 14.52 -10.83
CA LEU A 47 -7.78 14.41 -12.17
C LEU A 47 -9.03 15.26 -12.32
N GLU A 48 -9.11 16.06 -13.38
CA GLU A 48 -10.35 16.73 -13.79
C GLU A 48 -11.00 15.97 -14.95
N LYS A 49 -12.08 15.25 -14.64
CA LYS A 49 -12.72 14.27 -15.53
C LYS A 49 -13.05 14.80 -16.92
N ASN A 50 -13.65 15.99 -16.98
CA ASN A 50 -14.26 16.52 -18.20
C ASN A 50 -13.32 17.42 -19.02
N THR A 51 -12.19 17.84 -18.46
CA THR A 51 -11.20 18.72 -19.12
C THR A 51 -9.94 17.96 -19.52
N GLY A 52 -9.79 16.70 -19.12
CA GLY A 52 -8.61 15.90 -19.43
C GLY A 52 -7.34 16.38 -18.73
N LYS A 53 -7.48 17.25 -17.72
CA LYS A 53 -6.35 17.87 -17.02
C LYS A 53 -5.96 17.09 -15.78
N VAL A 54 -4.65 16.95 -15.60
CA VAL A 54 -4.04 16.54 -14.33
C VAL A 54 -3.53 17.79 -13.64
N ILE A 55 -4.14 18.16 -12.52
CA ILE A 55 -3.81 19.34 -11.74
C ILE A 55 -2.87 18.95 -10.61
N ARG A 56 -1.82 19.73 -10.41
CA ARG A 56 -0.89 19.55 -9.29
C ARG A 56 -1.21 20.51 -8.16
N ILE A 57 -1.23 20.00 -6.94
CA ILE A 57 -1.51 20.73 -5.71
C ILE A 57 -0.34 20.52 -4.75
N MET A 58 0.21 21.62 -4.25
CA MET A 58 1.28 21.60 -3.24
C MET A 58 0.77 21.03 -1.91
N ASN A 59 1.69 20.53 -1.07
CA ASN A 59 1.36 20.02 0.28
C ASN A 59 0.58 20.99 1.19
N ASN A 60 0.59 22.29 0.89
CA ASN A 60 -0.11 23.35 1.60
C ASN A 60 -1.46 23.75 0.98
N GLY A 61 -1.92 23.05 -0.06
CA GLY A 61 -3.20 23.29 -0.73
C GLY A 61 -3.16 24.32 -1.85
N ILE A 62 -1.98 24.84 -2.22
CA ILE A 62 -1.86 25.78 -3.34
C ILE A 62 -1.78 25.01 -4.66
N MET A 63 -2.70 25.30 -5.58
CA MET A 63 -2.66 24.78 -6.96
C MET A 63 -1.55 25.44 -7.78
N TYR A 64 -0.87 24.64 -8.60
CA TYR A 64 -0.01 25.18 -9.66
C TYR A 64 -0.86 25.80 -10.77
N ASN A 65 -0.33 26.85 -11.42
CA ASN A 65 -1.08 27.59 -12.45
C ASN A 65 -1.32 26.78 -13.74
N GLU A 66 -0.43 25.83 -14.04
CA GLU A 66 -0.47 25.02 -15.25
C GLU A 66 -0.71 23.55 -14.90
N PRO A 67 -1.55 22.82 -15.65
CA PRO A 67 -1.71 21.39 -15.46
C PRO A 67 -0.39 20.66 -15.77
N VAL A 68 -0.15 19.53 -15.13
CA VAL A 68 1.03 18.70 -15.43
C VAL A 68 0.85 17.93 -16.74
N LEU A 69 -0.41 17.71 -17.14
CA LEU A 69 -0.82 17.06 -18.38
C LEU A 69 -2.24 17.51 -18.77
N ASP A 70 -2.50 17.59 -20.07
CA ASP A 70 -3.83 17.85 -20.66
C ASP A 70 -4.01 16.87 -21.84
N VAL A 71 -4.96 15.95 -21.73
CA VAL A 71 -5.23 14.89 -22.72
C VAL A 71 -6.64 15.00 -23.29
N PRO A 72 -6.86 14.67 -24.57
CA PRO A 72 -8.18 14.79 -25.18
C PRO A 72 -9.14 13.72 -24.63
N VAL A 73 -10.13 14.13 -23.85
CA VAL A 73 -11.10 13.20 -23.27
C VAL A 73 -12.47 13.29 -23.93
N ARG A 74 -13.13 12.14 -24.07
CA ARG A 74 -14.58 12.12 -24.26
C ARG A 74 -15.21 12.18 -22.87
N SER A 75 -16.08 13.16 -22.66
CA SER A 75 -16.81 13.34 -21.40
C SER A 75 -18.31 13.15 -21.61
N ASN A 76 -18.82 12.01 -21.14
CA ASN A 76 -20.25 11.74 -21.06
C ASN A 76 -20.56 10.74 -19.96
N PHE A 77 -21.63 10.98 -19.20
CA PHE A 77 -21.97 10.18 -18.02
C PHE A 77 -20.72 9.96 -17.13
N TYR A 78 -20.17 8.75 -17.14
CA TYR A 78 -19.00 8.34 -16.35
C TYR A 78 -17.68 8.28 -17.14
N SER A 79 -17.65 8.60 -18.43
CA SER A 79 -16.42 8.66 -19.23
C SER A 79 -15.63 9.95 -18.98
N GLY A 80 -14.32 9.93 -19.18
CA GLY A 80 -13.44 11.10 -19.03
C GLY A 80 -12.05 10.70 -18.58
N LEU A 81 -11.39 11.55 -17.80
CA LEU A 81 -10.16 11.21 -17.08
C LEU A 81 -10.52 10.57 -15.72
N LEU A 82 -10.23 9.28 -15.53
CA LEU A 82 -10.91 8.45 -14.52
C LEU A 82 -10.01 7.89 -13.43
N GLY A 83 -8.84 7.36 -13.78
CA GLY A 83 -7.96 6.67 -12.84
C GLY A 83 -6.55 7.20 -12.86
N ILE A 84 -5.92 7.22 -11.69
CA ILE A 84 -4.51 7.54 -11.49
C ILE A 84 -3.90 6.55 -10.50
N ALA A 85 -2.66 6.14 -10.75
CA ALA A 85 -1.83 5.48 -9.76
C ALA A 85 -0.36 5.89 -9.97
N THR A 86 0.37 6.11 -8.88
CA THR A 86 1.71 6.72 -8.91
C THR A 86 2.78 5.82 -8.30
N LEU A 87 3.92 5.83 -8.97
CA LEU A 87 5.21 5.38 -8.49
C LEU A 87 6.14 6.59 -8.38
N SER A 88 7.34 6.40 -7.82
CA SER A 88 8.29 7.50 -7.58
C SER A 88 8.68 8.26 -8.85
N ASP A 89 8.71 7.58 -9.99
CA ASP A 89 9.24 8.05 -11.27
C ASP A 89 8.24 7.93 -12.42
N ARG A 90 7.05 7.36 -12.17
CA ARG A 90 6.06 7.01 -13.21
C ARG A 90 4.65 7.21 -12.71
N VAL A 91 3.76 7.64 -13.60
CA VAL A 91 2.32 7.78 -13.33
C VAL A 91 1.52 7.00 -14.36
N PHE A 92 0.51 6.28 -13.89
CA PHE A 92 -0.42 5.52 -14.70
C PHE A 92 -1.74 6.25 -14.75
N LEU A 93 -2.33 6.38 -15.93
CA LEU A 93 -3.61 7.03 -16.13
C LEU A 93 -4.56 6.12 -16.91
N TYR A 94 -5.81 6.05 -16.44
CA TYR A 94 -6.93 5.45 -17.17
C TYR A 94 -7.87 6.56 -17.60
N TYR A 95 -8.16 6.65 -18.90
CA TYR A 95 -9.14 7.61 -19.40
C TYR A 95 -9.82 7.17 -20.69
N THR A 96 -11.02 7.71 -20.91
CA THR A 96 -11.74 7.59 -22.16
C THR A 96 -11.23 8.64 -23.14
N GLU A 97 -10.27 8.26 -23.98
CA GLU A 97 -9.62 9.13 -24.94
C GLU A 97 -10.52 9.42 -26.15
N SER A 98 -10.69 10.70 -26.47
CA SER A 98 -11.42 11.17 -27.64
C SER A 98 -10.57 11.03 -28.91
N GLU A 99 -11.08 10.31 -29.91
CA GLU A 99 -10.34 10.12 -31.17
C GLU A 99 -10.35 11.38 -32.07
N SER A 100 -11.07 12.45 -31.70
CA SER A 100 -10.92 13.74 -32.40
C SER A 100 -9.61 14.46 -32.10
N GLY A 101 -8.86 14.02 -31.08
CA GLY A 101 -7.67 14.72 -30.59
C GLY A 101 -7.97 16.01 -29.82
N SER A 102 -9.22 16.18 -29.36
CA SER A 102 -9.65 17.28 -28.49
C SER A 102 -10.71 16.78 -27.51
N ASP A 103 -10.91 17.52 -26.42
CA ASP A 103 -12.04 17.29 -25.53
C ASP A 103 -13.36 17.31 -26.30
N ALA A 104 -14.21 16.34 -26.01
CA ALA A 104 -15.51 16.20 -26.65
C ALA A 104 -16.60 15.82 -25.65
N TYR A 105 -17.81 16.31 -25.91
CA TYR A 105 -19.01 16.03 -25.13
C TYR A 105 -20.03 15.26 -25.99
N ASP A 106 -20.78 14.33 -25.38
CA ASP A 106 -21.76 13.46 -26.07
C ASP A 106 -22.87 14.23 -26.82
N PRO A 107 -23.27 13.80 -28.05
CA PRO A 107 -22.68 12.73 -28.86
C PRO A 107 -21.39 13.17 -29.53
N GLY A 108 -20.29 12.67 -28.96
CA GLY A 108 -18.93 12.99 -29.36
C GLY A 108 -18.41 12.06 -30.46
N PRO A 109 -17.15 12.26 -30.87
CA PRO A 109 -16.42 11.36 -31.76
C PRO A 109 -16.24 9.97 -31.12
N ASP A 110 -15.81 9.01 -31.94
CA ASP A 110 -15.38 7.70 -31.44
C ASP A 110 -14.32 7.86 -30.34
N ALA A 111 -14.32 6.94 -29.38
CA ALA A 111 -13.44 7.00 -28.22
C ALA A 111 -13.08 5.59 -27.75
N LYS A 112 -11.98 5.49 -27.00
CA LYS A 112 -11.48 4.26 -26.41
C LYS A 112 -11.10 4.49 -24.96
N ASN A 113 -11.37 3.52 -24.09
CA ASN A 113 -10.80 3.52 -22.76
C ASN A 113 -9.34 3.08 -22.90
N ARG A 114 -8.40 3.85 -22.38
CA ARG A 114 -6.98 3.58 -22.54
C ARG A 114 -6.25 3.74 -21.22
N VAL A 115 -5.29 2.85 -21.00
CA VAL A 115 -4.34 2.90 -19.89
C VAL A 115 -2.99 3.27 -20.44
N TYR A 116 -2.44 4.35 -19.91
CA TYR A 116 -1.13 4.87 -20.27
C TYR A 116 -0.20 4.90 -19.06
N GLN A 117 1.10 4.71 -19.31
CA GLN A 117 2.17 5.13 -18.41
C GLN A 117 2.78 6.44 -18.93
N TYR A 118 3.18 7.30 -18.00
CA TYR A 118 3.97 8.50 -18.23
C TYR A 118 5.17 8.51 -17.30
N ASP A 119 6.27 9.12 -17.75
CA ASP A 119 7.40 9.45 -16.90
C ASP A 119 7.08 10.72 -16.10
N TRP A 120 7.46 10.73 -14.82
CA TRP A 120 7.37 11.89 -13.95
C TRP A 120 8.76 12.51 -13.75
N ASP A 121 8.94 13.74 -14.23
CA ASP A 121 10.23 14.46 -14.12
C ASP A 121 10.30 15.43 -12.91
N GLY A 122 9.26 15.45 -12.08
CA GLY A 122 9.11 16.41 -10.98
C GLY A 122 8.33 17.67 -11.34
N GLU A 123 7.95 17.89 -12.60
CA GLU A 123 7.17 19.05 -13.07
C GLU A 123 6.03 18.66 -14.02
N LYS A 124 6.27 17.75 -14.96
CA LYS A 124 5.37 17.35 -16.04
C LYS A 124 5.30 15.83 -16.19
N LEU A 125 4.19 15.38 -16.77
CA LEU A 125 4.06 14.02 -17.27
C LEU A 125 4.48 13.97 -18.74
N THR A 126 5.43 13.11 -19.06
CA THR A 126 6.03 13.02 -20.40
C THR A 126 6.10 11.56 -20.87
N ASN A 127 6.52 11.35 -22.13
CA ASN A 127 6.76 10.02 -22.72
C ASN A 127 5.58 9.03 -22.54
N PRO A 128 4.39 9.32 -23.10
CA PRO A 128 3.25 8.41 -22.99
C PRO A 128 3.56 7.05 -23.61
N ILE A 129 3.33 5.98 -22.84
CA ILE A 129 3.38 4.58 -23.29
C ILE A 129 1.97 4.00 -23.14
N LEU A 130 1.34 3.67 -24.28
CA LEU A 130 0.05 2.96 -24.27
C LEU A 130 0.26 1.52 -23.78
N ILE A 131 -0.38 1.17 -22.67
CA ILE A 131 -0.33 -0.17 -22.07
C ILE A 131 -1.48 -1.02 -22.56
N LYS A 132 -2.69 -0.47 -22.55
CA LYS A 132 -3.90 -1.19 -22.93
C LYS A 132 -4.94 -0.27 -23.55
N GLU A 133 -5.54 -0.74 -24.63
CA GLU A 133 -6.73 -0.15 -25.23
C GLU A 133 -7.92 -1.06 -24.96
N LEU A 134 -9.05 -0.45 -24.64
CA LEU A 134 -10.32 -1.07 -24.31
C LEU A 134 -11.44 -0.32 -25.03
N ILE A 135 -12.55 -0.99 -25.24
CA ILE A 135 -13.74 -0.37 -25.80
C ILE A 135 -14.30 0.70 -24.86
N ALA A 136 -14.94 1.73 -25.43
CA ALA A 136 -15.67 2.76 -24.70
C ALA A 136 -17.01 3.02 -25.39
N GLN A 137 -18.07 2.45 -24.84
CA GLN A 137 -19.39 2.57 -25.44
C GLN A 137 -19.93 4.00 -25.35
N GLN A 138 -20.68 4.43 -26.36
CA GLN A 138 -21.17 5.81 -26.43
C GLN A 138 -22.31 6.10 -25.46
N ARG A 139 -23.11 5.10 -25.08
CA ARG A 139 -24.38 5.30 -24.33
C ARG A 139 -24.42 4.51 -23.04
N ASP A 140 -23.27 4.43 -22.40
CA ASP A 140 -23.03 3.49 -21.34
C ASP A 140 -22.23 4.17 -20.24
N ASP A 141 -22.42 3.64 -19.04
CA ASP A 141 -22.20 4.33 -17.80
C ASP A 141 -21.30 3.50 -16.86
N HIS A 142 -20.95 2.28 -17.25
CA HIS A 142 -20.09 1.38 -16.46
C HIS A 142 -18.63 1.39 -16.91
N HIS A 143 -18.00 2.56 -16.92
CA HIS A 143 -16.61 2.73 -17.36
C HIS A 143 -15.56 2.20 -16.37
N GLY A 144 -15.92 2.07 -15.09
CA GLY A 144 -14.97 1.85 -14.00
C GLY A 144 -13.83 2.85 -14.05
N GLY A 145 -12.61 2.34 -14.21
CA GLY A 145 -11.42 3.14 -14.51
C GLY A 145 -10.62 3.54 -13.28
N VAL A 146 -11.04 3.20 -12.06
CA VAL A 146 -10.21 3.39 -10.86
C VAL A 146 -8.95 2.53 -10.95
N MET A 147 -7.86 3.01 -10.34
CA MET A 147 -6.57 2.34 -10.30
C MET A 147 -6.03 2.34 -8.87
N THR A 148 -5.19 1.37 -8.54
CA THR A 148 -4.47 1.36 -7.26
C THR A 148 -3.11 0.66 -7.40
N LYS A 149 -2.20 0.92 -6.47
CA LYS A 149 -0.87 0.34 -6.43
C LYS A 149 -0.79 -0.84 -5.46
N GLY A 150 -0.16 -1.93 -5.90
CA GLY A 150 0.20 -3.06 -5.05
C GLY A 150 1.53 -2.90 -4.32
N GLN A 151 1.83 -3.82 -3.41
CA GLN A 151 3.01 -3.75 -2.56
C GLN A 151 4.35 -3.91 -3.29
N ASN A 152 4.37 -4.48 -4.49
CA ASN A 152 5.59 -4.69 -5.29
C ASN A 152 5.55 -3.83 -6.57
N ASP A 153 5.00 -2.62 -6.44
CA ASP A 153 4.84 -1.62 -7.49
C ASP A 153 3.97 -2.07 -8.68
N GLU A 154 3.25 -3.19 -8.59
CA GLU A 154 2.24 -3.52 -9.59
C GLU A 154 1.08 -2.51 -9.56
N ILE A 155 0.38 -2.35 -10.69
CA ILE A 155 -0.79 -1.48 -10.77
C ILE A 155 -2.01 -2.32 -11.09
N TYR A 156 -3.09 -2.14 -10.34
CA TYR A 156 -4.38 -2.72 -10.63
C TYR A 156 -5.30 -1.66 -11.22
N PHE A 157 -6.12 -2.05 -12.19
CA PHE A 157 -7.17 -1.17 -12.71
C PHE A 157 -8.38 -1.98 -13.15
N VAL A 158 -9.55 -1.34 -13.17
CA VAL A 158 -10.83 -1.99 -13.46
C VAL A 158 -11.52 -1.36 -14.67
N ILE A 159 -12.22 -2.19 -15.43
CA ILE A 159 -13.24 -1.77 -16.39
C ILE A 159 -14.54 -2.50 -16.06
N GLY A 160 -15.64 -1.76 -16.03
CA GLY A 160 -16.97 -2.35 -15.83
C GLY A 160 -17.40 -3.21 -17.01
N ASP A 161 -18.61 -3.77 -16.92
CA ASP A 161 -19.21 -4.63 -17.95
C ASP A 161 -19.46 -3.91 -19.27
N GLN A 162 -19.42 -2.58 -19.25
CA GLN A 162 -19.76 -1.74 -20.37
C GLN A 162 -21.10 -2.19 -21.04
N ASN A 163 -22.12 -2.53 -20.23
CA ASN A 163 -23.41 -3.08 -20.68
C ASN A 163 -23.28 -4.20 -21.75
N GLN A 164 -22.25 -5.04 -21.62
CA GLN A 164 -22.07 -6.22 -22.46
C GLN A 164 -22.65 -7.47 -21.84
N SER A 165 -22.81 -8.46 -22.71
CA SER A 165 -23.14 -9.82 -22.31
C SER A 165 -22.17 -10.75 -23.01
N GLY A 166 -21.16 -11.20 -22.25
CA GLY A 166 -20.11 -12.10 -22.70
C GLY A 166 -19.66 -13.07 -21.61
N ILE A 167 -18.53 -13.73 -21.83
CA ILE A 167 -18.00 -14.74 -20.90
C ILE A 167 -17.60 -14.09 -19.57
N PHE A 168 -17.01 -12.89 -19.60
CA PHE A 168 -16.56 -12.21 -18.37
C PHE A 168 -17.71 -11.65 -17.54
N GLU A 169 -18.88 -11.47 -18.13
CA GLU A 169 -20.16 -11.20 -17.47
C GLU A 169 -20.94 -12.50 -17.16
N ASN A 170 -20.27 -13.65 -17.12
CA ASN A 170 -20.84 -14.96 -16.78
C ASN A 170 -22.01 -15.43 -17.66
N VAL A 171 -22.10 -14.97 -18.92
CA VAL A 171 -23.13 -15.42 -19.86
C VAL A 171 -22.61 -16.60 -20.67
N VAL A 172 -23.03 -17.82 -20.28
CA VAL A 172 -22.45 -19.08 -20.81
C VAL A 172 -23.33 -19.76 -21.86
N GLU A 173 -24.65 -19.53 -21.83
CA GLU A 173 -25.55 -20.06 -22.86
C GLU A 173 -25.44 -19.22 -24.13
N ASN A 174 -24.69 -19.74 -25.11
CA ASN A 174 -24.43 -19.10 -26.41
C ASN A 174 -23.52 -17.86 -26.24
N PRO A 175 -22.17 -18.05 -26.15
CA PRO A 175 -21.17 -17.05 -25.72
C PRO A 175 -20.97 -15.96 -26.77
N CYS A 176 -22.05 -15.31 -27.12
CA CYS A 176 -22.12 -14.38 -28.19
C CYS A 176 -22.23 -12.98 -27.66
N TYR A 177 -21.30 -12.16 -28.11
CA TYR A 177 -21.16 -10.79 -27.70
C TYR A 177 -22.37 -9.96 -28.14
N ILE A 178 -23.08 -9.40 -27.16
CA ILE A 178 -24.17 -8.44 -27.35
C ILE A 178 -23.76 -7.15 -26.63
N ILE A 179 -23.87 -6.04 -27.36
CA ILE A 179 -23.83 -4.71 -26.77
C ILE A 179 -25.26 -4.22 -26.69
N HIS A 180 -25.78 -4.11 -25.47
CA HIS A 180 -27.10 -3.54 -25.27
C HIS A 180 -27.14 -2.12 -25.86
N PHE A 181 -28.24 -1.77 -26.54
CA PHE A 181 -28.47 -0.48 -27.20
C PHE A 181 -27.66 -0.18 -28.48
N VAL A 182 -26.67 -1.00 -28.85
CA VAL A 182 -25.92 -0.86 -30.11
C VAL A 182 -26.25 -1.96 -31.11
N ASN A 183 -26.31 -3.22 -30.66
CA ASN A 183 -26.64 -4.35 -31.53
C ASN A 183 -27.22 -5.52 -30.75
N ASP A 184 -28.46 -5.89 -31.07
CA ASP A 184 -29.15 -7.06 -30.48
C ASP A 184 -28.77 -8.39 -31.17
N LYS A 185 -27.88 -8.36 -32.17
CA LYS A 185 -27.40 -9.54 -32.90
C LYS A 185 -26.00 -9.94 -32.47
N CYS A 186 -25.91 -11.19 -32.06
CA CYS A 186 -24.70 -11.97 -31.86
C CYS A 186 -23.55 -11.62 -32.85
N SER A 187 -22.44 -11.05 -32.34
CA SER A 187 -21.19 -10.82 -33.07
C SER A 187 -20.25 -12.01 -32.99
N SER A 188 -19.54 -12.32 -34.08
CA SER A 188 -18.48 -13.34 -34.10
C SER A 188 -17.14 -12.85 -33.56
N GLU A 189 -17.00 -11.56 -33.24
CA GLU A 189 -15.76 -11.02 -32.67
C GLU A 189 -15.74 -11.25 -31.15
N PRO A 190 -14.76 -12.02 -30.63
CA PRO A 190 -14.61 -12.19 -29.20
C PRO A 190 -14.05 -10.91 -28.59
N ILE A 191 -14.76 -10.31 -27.64
CA ILE A 191 -14.24 -9.26 -26.75
C ILE A 191 -14.31 -9.83 -25.33
N TYR A 192 -13.14 -10.19 -24.79
CA TYR A 192 -12.97 -10.77 -23.46
C TYR A 192 -12.14 -9.80 -22.61
N GLU A 193 -12.67 -8.60 -22.35
CA GLU A 193 -11.88 -7.56 -21.69
C GLU A 193 -12.68 -6.69 -20.70
N THR A 194 -14.00 -6.68 -20.79
CA THR A 194 -14.89 -5.95 -19.86
C THR A 194 -15.20 -6.79 -18.63
N ALA A 195 -15.87 -6.17 -17.66
CA ALA A 195 -16.19 -6.78 -16.38
C ALA A 195 -14.97 -7.37 -15.67
N SER A 196 -13.85 -6.64 -15.71
CA SER A 196 -12.53 -7.19 -15.43
C SER A 196 -11.68 -6.25 -14.58
N ILE A 197 -10.91 -6.84 -13.67
CA ILE A 197 -9.76 -6.19 -13.02
C ILE A 197 -8.50 -6.76 -13.65
N PHE A 198 -7.59 -5.88 -14.04
CA PHE A 198 -6.29 -6.23 -14.60
C PHE A 198 -5.16 -5.86 -13.65
N LYS A 199 -4.08 -6.63 -13.70
CA LYS A 199 -2.81 -6.37 -13.00
C LYS A 199 -1.73 -6.07 -14.03
N ILE A 200 -1.07 -4.92 -13.89
CA ILE A 200 0.09 -4.50 -14.68
C ILE A 200 1.35 -4.88 -13.90
N HIS A 201 2.17 -5.74 -14.50
CA HIS A 201 3.49 -6.08 -13.98
C HIS A 201 4.50 -5.04 -14.45
N THR A 202 4.64 -4.00 -13.61
CA THR A 202 5.40 -2.78 -13.87
C THR A 202 6.89 -2.96 -14.11
N ASN A 203 7.47 -4.05 -13.58
CA ASN A 203 8.87 -4.43 -13.73
C ASN A 203 9.11 -5.47 -14.86
N ASP A 204 8.06 -5.85 -15.59
CA ASP A 204 8.07 -6.87 -16.64
C ASP A 204 7.44 -6.30 -17.93
N ASP A 205 8.06 -5.23 -18.46
CA ASP A 205 7.64 -4.52 -19.67
C ASP A 205 6.14 -4.16 -19.71
N ASN A 206 5.58 -3.81 -18.54
CA ASN A 206 4.15 -3.52 -18.36
C ASN A 206 3.21 -4.65 -18.85
N ARG A 207 3.63 -5.91 -18.71
CA ARG A 207 2.76 -7.06 -19.02
C ARG A 207 1.46 -6.97 -18.24
N VAL A 208 0.33 -7.06 -18.96
CA VAL A 208 -1.00 -7.02 -18.38
C VAL A 208 -1.53 -8.44 -18.18
N GLU A 209 -2.04 -8.73 -16.98
CA GLU A 209 -2.68 -9.98 -16.61
C GLU A 209 -4.15 -9.72 -16.23
N LEU A 210 -5.06 -10.58 -16.67
CA LEU A 210 -6.42 -10.62 -16.15
C LEU A 210 -6.40 -11.17 -14.72
N PHE A 211 -6.75 -10.33 -13.76
CA PHE A 211 -6.66 -10.64 -12.33
C PHE A 211 -8.00 -11.15 -11.78
N ALA A 212 -9.11 -10.51 -12.18
CA ALA A 212 -10.46 -10.89 -11.81
C ALA A 212 -11.47 -10.62 -12.94
N MET A 213 -12.62 -11.28 -12.88
CA MET A 213 -13.72 -11.14 -13.83
C MET A 213 -15.08 -11.02 -13.11
N GLY A 214 -16.16 -10.84 -13.86
CA GLY A 214 -17.52 -10.80 -13.30
C GLY A 214 -17.83 -9.51 -12.57
N ILE A 215 -17.15 -8.41 -12.91
CA ILE A 215 -17.34 -7.09 -12.28
C ILE A 215 -18.36 -6.28 -13.07
N ARG A 216 -19.44 -5.82 -12.44
CA ARG A 216 -20.43 -4.93 -13.07
C ARG A 216 -19.87 -3.53 -13.29
N ASN A 217 -19.59 -2.82 -12.21
CA ASN A 217 -19.08 -1.45 -12.27
C ASN A 217 -18.41 -1.07 -10.93
N SER A 218 -17.11 -0.83 -10.96
CA SER A 218 -16.32 -0.56 -9.76
C SER A 218 -15.67 0.82 -9.83
N PHE A 219 -15.80 1.58 -8.74
CA PHE A 219 -15.21 2.91 -8.54
C PHE A 219 -14.17 2.94 -7.43
N GLY A 220 -13.89 1.81 -6.79
CA GLY A 220 -12.94 1.68 -5.68
C GLY A 220 -12.06 0.47 -5.83
N LEU A 221 -10.75 0.69 -5.76
CA LEU A 221 -9.75 -0.36 -5.59
C LEU A 221 -8.78 0.04 -4.49
N GLY A 222 -8.48 -0.87 -3.57
CA GLY A 222 -7.56 -0.62 -2.47
C GLY A 222 -6.76 -1.87 -2.14
N VAL A 223 -5.45 -1.71 -1.94
CA VAL A 223 -4.59 -2.80 -1.50
C VAL A 223 -4.33 -2.68 -0.01
N ASP A 224 -4.64 -3.73 0.73
CA ASP A 224 -4.37 -3.79 2.16
C ASP A 224 -2.84 -3.71 2.40
N PRO A 225 -2.34 -2.67 3.09
CA PRO A 225 -0.92 -2.46 3.28
C PRO A 225 -0.26 -3.55 4.14
N ILE A 226 -1.03 -4.35 4.87
CA ILE A 226 -0.50 -5.43 5.73
C ILE A 226 -0.41 -6.74 4.97
N THR A 227 -1.46 -7.15 4.26
CA THR A 227 -1.55 -8.47 3.62
C THR A 227 -1.22 -8.46 2.13
N GLY A 228 -1.29 -7.30 1.49
CA GLY A 228 -1.20 -7.16 0.04
C GLY A 228 -2.46 -7.62 -0.71
N TYR A 229 -3.55 -7.92 0.00
CA TYR A 229 -4.81 -8.30 -0.62
C TYR A 229 -5.48 -7.12 -1.30
N LEU A 230 -5.99 -7.35 -2.51
CA LEU A 230 -6.79 -6.39 -3.24
C LEU A 230 -8.24 -6.46 -2.77
N TRP A 231 -8.85 -5.30 -2.59
CA TRP A 231 -10.25 -5.10 -2.27
C TRP A 231 -10.87 -4.16 -3.30
N ASP A 232 -12.14 -4.36 -3.60
CA ASP A 232 -12.90 -3.45 -4.45
C ASP A 232 -14.27 -3.14 -3.87
N THR A 233 -14.86 -2.07 -4.40
CA THR A 233 -16.29 -1.78 -4.23
C THR A 233 -16.97 -1.89 -5.57
N GLU A 234 -18.12 -2.55 -5.60
CA GLU A 234 -18.87 -2.79 -6.82
C GLU A 234 -20.29 -2.23 -6.68
N ASN A 235 -20.76 -1.54 -7.72
CA ASN A 235 -22.09 -0.96 -7.76
C ASN A 235 -23.07 -1.96 -8.37
N GLY A 236 -24.11 -2.31 -7.60
CA GLY A 236 -25.27 -3.04 -8.07
C GLY A 236 -26.13 -2.22 -9.01
N LYS A 237 -27.23 -2.80 -9.48
CA LYS A 237 -28.15 -2.11 -10.39
C LYS A 237 -29.16 -1.26 -9.63
N ASP A 238 -30.21 -1.89 -9.10
CA ASP A 238 -31.21 -1.24 -8.25
C ASP A 238 -31.14 -1.81 -6.81
N HIS A 239 -30.42 -2.93 -6.61
CA HIS A 239 -30.11 -3.52 -5.32
C HIS A 239 -28.67 -4.05 -5.25
N PHE A 240 -28.18 -4.23 -4.02
CA PHE A 240 -26.91 -4.90 -3.70
C PHE A 240 -25.67 -4.23 -4.29
N ASP A 241 -25.23 -3.13 -3.67
CA ASP A 241 -23.82 -2.72 -3.80
C ASP A 241 -22.93 -3.61 -2.91
N GLU A 242 -21.65 -3.72 -3.24
CA GLU A 242 -20.74 -4.70 -2.63
C GLU A 242 -19.40 -4.10 -2.20
N ILE A 243 -18.80 -4.77 -1.21
CA ILE A 243 -17.35 -4.76 -0.94
C ILE A 243 -16.85 -6.18 -1.15
N ASN A 244 -15.84 -6.39 -2.01
CA ASN A 244 -15.28 -7.71 -2.25
C ASN A 244 -13.80 -7.81 -1.90
N LEU A 245 -13.40 -9.00 -1.42
CA LEU A 245 -12.00 -9.40 -1.32
C LEU A 245 -11.57 -10.05 -2.65
N VAL A 246 -10.85 -9.29 -3.46
CA VAL A 246 -10.46 -9.68 -4.83
C VAL A 246 -9.19 -10.53 -4.78
N LYS A 247 -9.37 -11.84 -4.65
CA LYS A 247 -8.27 -12.81 -4.76
C LYS A 247 -7.83 -12.98 -6.24
N PRO A 248 -6.61 -13.47 -6.51
CA PRO A 248 -6.23 -13.86 -7.87
C PRO A 248 -7.24 -14.86 -8.43
N ARG A 249 -7.72 -14.62 -9.66
CA ARG A 249 -8.76 -15.41 -10.31
C ARG A 249 -10.13 -15.32 -9.62
N PHE A 250 -10.42 -14.18 -9.00
CA PHE A 250 -11.74 -13.87 -8.46
C PHE A 250 -12.78 -13.70 -9.57
N ASN A 251 -14.00 -14.17 -9.30
CA ASN A 251 -15.19 -13.92 -10.12
C ASN A 251 -16.28 -13.32 -9.22
N SER A 252 -16.66 -12.05 -9.44
CA SER A 252 -17.75 -11.41 -8.65
C SER A 252 -19.11 -12.04 -8.91
N GLY A 253 -19.27 -12.73 -10.04
CA GLY A 253 -20.49 -13.42 -10.39
C GLY A 253 -21.46 -12.64 -11.29
N TRP A 254 -21.21 -11.35 -11.56
CA TRP A 254 -22.02 -10.59 -12.51
C TRP A 254 -21.98 -11.26 -13.89
N ASN A 255 -23.09 -11.45 -14.60
CA ASN A 255 -24.45 -11.00 -14.32
C ASN A 255 -25.38 -12.15 -13.90
N SER A 256 -24.83 -13.21 -13.28
CA SER A 256 -25.61 -14.31 -12.71
C SER A 256 -25.94 -14.09 -11.23
N VAL A 257 -25.09 -13.33 -10.53
CA VAL A 257 -25.20 -13.00 -9.11
C VAL A 257 -24.81 -11.53 -8.91
N MET A 258 -25.52 -10.85 -8.02
CA MET A 258 -25.18 -9.55 -7.46
C MET A 258 -25.74 -9.49 -6.03
N GLY A 259 -24.87 -9.21 -5.06
CA GLY A 259 -25.08 -9.46 -3.64
C GLY A 259 -24.83 -10.92 -3.24
N PRO A 260 -25.11 -11.29 -1.98
CA PRO A 260 -24.92 -12.65 -1.50
C PRO A 260 -25.82 -13.63 -2.26
N VAL A 261 -25.26 -14.73 -2.75
CA VAL A 261 -25.95 -15.65 -3.65
C VAL A 261 -27.18 -16.32 -3.02
N ASP A 262 -27.20 -16.46 -1.70
CA ASP A 262 -28.31 -17.05 -0.95
C ASP A 262 -29.50 -16.09 -0.76
N ARG A 263 -29.34 -14.80 -1.13
CA ARG A 263 -30.38 -13.79 -1.10
C ARG A 263 -31.16 -13.74 -2.40
N ASN A 264 -32.44 -13.37 -2.27
CA ASN A 264 -33.27 -13.07 -3.41
C ASN A 264 -32.95 -11.66 -3.92
N ASN A 265 -32.50 -11.56 -5.17
CA ASN A 265 -32.23 -10.28 -5.82
C ASN A 265 -33.44 -9.84 -6.67
N PRO A 266 -34.14 -8.74 -6.30
CA PRO A 266 -35.29 -8.25 -7.06
C PRO A 266 -34.96 -7.78 -8.49
N ASP A 267 -33.68 -7.51 -8.78
CA ASP A 267 -33.23 -7.05 -10.09
C ASP A 267 -33.27 -8.17 -11.13
N SER A 268 -33.33 -9.43 -10.68
CA SER A 268 -33.42 -10.63 -11.51
C SER A 268 -34.78 -11.32 -11.37
N PRO A 269 -35.43 -11.73 -12.49
CA PRO A 269 -36.67 -12.48 -12.45
C PRO A 269 -36.48 -13.95 -12.06
N VAL A 270 -35.23 -14.43 -11.98
CA VAL A 270 -34.87 -15.80 -11.62
C VAL A 270 -34.00 -15.80 -10.36
N SER A 271 -34.04 -16.92 -9.62
CA SER A 271 -33.14 -17.10 -8.48
C SER A 271 -31.69 -17.03 -8.93
N GLN A 272 -30.86 -16.38 -8.11
CA GLN A 272 -29.43 -16.28 -8.35
C GLN A 272 -28.81 -17.68 -8.38
N THR A 273 -27.89 -17.89 -9.32
CA THR A 273 -27.16 -19.15 -9.43
C THR A 273 -25.68 -18.84 -9.58
N ILE A 274 -24.86 -19.51 -8.76
CA ILE A 274 -23.40 -19.43 -8.89
C ILE A 274 -23.03 -19.71 -10.35
N PRO A 275 -22.31 -18.80 -11.02
CA PRO A 275 -21.95 -19.01 -12.41
C PRO A 275 -21.05 -20.25 -12.55
N PRO A 276 -21.11 -20.95 -13.69
CA PRO A 276 -20.21 -22.06 -13.93
C PRO A 276 -18.75 -21.57 -13.93
N PRO A 277 -17.79 -22.37 -13.43
CA PRO A 277 -16.39 -21.98 -13.46
C PRO A 277 -15.91 -21.68 -14.88
N PHE A 278 -15.20 -20.57 -15.05
CA PHE A 278 -14.49 -20.23 -16.28
C PHE A 278 -12.99 -20.39 -16.03
N GLU A 279 -12.35 -21.34 -16.72
CA GLU A 279 -10.96 -21.74 -16.45
C GLU A 279 -10.73 -22.03 -14.96
N ASN A 280 -9.94 -21.20 -14.28
CA ASN A 280 -9.65 -21.26 -12.86
C ASN A 280 -10.22 -20.04 -12.08
N PHE A 281 -11.12 -19.26 -12.70
CA PHE A 281 -11.82 -18.18 -12.04
C PHE A 281 -12.96 -18.72 -11.19
N VAL A 282 -13.01 -18.30 -9.92
CA VAL A 282 -13.89 -18.87 -8.91
C VAL A 282 -14.74 -17.78 -8.28
N TYR A 283 -16.05 -18.05 -8.22
CA TYR A 283 -17.01 -17.20 -7.55
C TYR A 283 -16.75 -17.09 -6.04
N SER A 284 -16.93 -15.91 -5.47
CA SER A 284 -16.98 -15.68 -4.02
C SER A 284 -18.07 -14.66 -3.71
N ASP A 285 -18.79 -14.89 -2.61
CA ASP A 285 -19.77 -13.92 -2.09
C ASP A 285 -19.05 -12.62 -1.66
N PRO A 286 -19.77 -11.48 -1.66
CA PRO A 286 -19.26 -10.22 -1.14
C PRO A 286 -19.01 -10.29 0.37
N GLU A 287 -17.97 -9.57 0.82
CA GLU A 287 -17.63 -9.48 2.25
C GLU A 287 -18.60 -8.55 2.99
N PHE A 288 -19.26 -7.64 2.27
CA PHE A 288 -20.37 -6.84 2.75
C PHE A 288 -21.25 -6.34 1.59
N SER A 289 -22.55 -6.18 1.82
CA SER A 289 -23.44 -5.57 0.83
C SER A 289 -24.41 -4.54 1.39
N TRP A 290 -24.74 -3.54 0.59
CA TRP A 290 -25.88 -2.64 0.83
C TRP A 290 -27.05 -3.08 -0.03
N TYR A 291 -28.16 -3.50 0.58
CA TYR A 291 -29.34 -3.88 -0.19
C TYR A 291 -29.90 -2.71 -0.99
N GLU A 292 -29.99 -1.53 -0.36
CA GLU A 292 -30.32 -0.27 -1.04
C GLU A 292 -29.02 0.39 -1.55
N PRO A 293 -28.87 0.64 -2.86
CA PRO A 293 -27.63 1.16 -3.41
C PRO A 293 -27.23 2.53 -2.84
N VAL A 294 -26.00 2.60 -2.34
CA VAL A 294 -25.34 3.83 -1.88
C VAL A 294 -24.40 4.41 -2.94
N GLY A 295 -24.05 3.61 -3.95
CA GLY A 295 -23.02 3.92 -4.94
C GLY A 295 -21.65 4.04 -4.26
N PRO A 296 -21.09 2.95 -3.69
CA PRO A 296 -19.79 3.00 -3.07
C PRO A 296 -18.73 3.36 -4.11
N THR A 297 -17.76 4.17 -3.68
CA THR A 297 -16.69 4.71 -4.52
C THR A 297 -15.35 4.36 -3.92
N ALA A 298 -14.75 5.25 -3.14
CA ALA A 298 -13.43 5.05 -2.56
C ALA A 298 -13.41 3.82 -1.63
N ILE A 299 -12.29 3.09 -1.64
CA ILE A 299 -11.96 2.08 -0.64
C ILE A 299 -10.51 2.25 -0.23
N ALA A 300 -10.27 2.56 1.05
CA ALA A 300 -8.97 3.03 1.49
C ALA A 300 -8.58 2.46 2.86
N PHE A 301 -7.28 2.23 3.02
CA PHE A 301 -6.68 1.77 4.27
C PHE A 301 -5.94 2.91 4.97
N PRO A 302 -6.13 3.10 6.28
CA PRO A 302 -5.56 4.21 7.00
C PRO A 302 -4.04 4.11 7.13
N ASP A 303 -3.38 5.27 7.11
CA ASP A 303 -1.98 5.37 7.46
C ASP A 303 -1.76 5.11 8.97
N LEU A 304 -0.59 4.55 9.31
CA LEU A 304 -0.27 4.20 10.69
C LEU A 304 0.11 5.41 11.57
N THR A 305 0.18 6.62 11.01
CA THR A 305 0.59 7.85 11.70
C THR A 305 -0.62 8.65 12.15
N SER A 306 -1.34 9.30 11.23
CA SER A 306 -2.44 10.21 11.54
C SER A 306 -3.75 9.46 11.86
N PHE A 307 -3.93 8.27 11.28
CA PHE A 307 -5.06 7.38 11.53
C PHE A 307 -4.67 6.06 12.21
N GLY A 308 -3.51 5.99 12.87
CA GLY A 308 -3.02 4.74 13.48
C GLY A 308 -3.92 4.09 14.54
N LYS A 309 -4.92 4.80 15.11
CA LYS A 309 -5.94 4.18 15.98
C LYS A 309 -6.96 3.32 15.22
N TYR A 310 -6.99 3.47 13.91
CA TYR A 310 -7.85 2.76 12.96
C TYR A 310 -7.03 1.79 12.09
N SER A 311 -5.81 1.41 12.48
CA SER A 311 -4.91 0.55 11.67
C SER A 311 -5.53 -0.78 11.21
N ASP A 312 -6.56 -1.22 11.91
CA ASP A 312 -7.34 -2.43 11.69
C ASP A 312 -8.70 -2.17 11.01
N MET A 313 -8.89 -0.98 10.45
CA MET A 313 -10.10 -0.58 9.72
C MET A 313 -9.87 -0.50 8.22
N LEU A 314 -10.97 -0.54 7.50
CA LEU A 314 -11.11 -0.25 6.07
C LEU A 314 -12.20 0.82 5.93
N PHE A 315 -11.92 1.88 5.15
CA PHE A 315 -12.84 2.98 4.92
C PHE A 315 -13.47 2.89 3.54
N VAL A 316 -14.77 3.17 3.43
CA VAL A 316 -15.47 3.23 2.13
C VAL A 316 -16.23 4.55 2.00
N GLY A 317 -16.10 5.23 0.87
CA GLY A 317 -16.88 6.41 0.53
C GLY A 317 -18.15 6.05 -0.25
N ASP A 318 -19.17 6.92 -0.22
CA ASP A 318 -20.32 6.81 -1.15
C ASP A 318 -20.63 8.08 -1.93
N TYR A 319 -21.17 7.86 -3.13
CA TYR A 319 -21.59 8.93 -4.03
C TYR A 319 -22.97 9.49 -3.64
N HIS A 320 -23.97 8.65 -3.35
CA HIS A 320 -25.35 9.11 -3.19
C HIS A 320 -25.59 9.97 -1.94
N HIS A 321 -24.82 9.78 -0.88
CA HIS A 321 -25.07 10.43 0.41
C HIS A 321 -23.87 11.21 0.95
N GLY A 322 -22.69 11.11 0.32
CA GLY A 322 -21.47 11.73 0.78
C GLY A 322 -21.09 11.26 2.18
N ARG A 323 -21.19 9.94 2.41
CA ARG A 323 -20.81 9.28 3.67
C ARG A 323 -19.46 8.60 3.54
N ILE A 324 -18.80 8.44 4.68
CA ILE A 324 -17.61 7.61 4.84
C ILE A 324 -17.93 6.57 5.91
N TYR A 325 -17.86 5.31 5.51
CA TYR A 325 -18.06 4.14 6.36
C TYR A 325 -16.72 3.67 6.95
N GLU A 326 -16.75 3.07 8.13
CA GLU A 326 -15.63 2.38 8.75
C GLU A 326 -15.99 0.92 9.01
N PHE A 327 -15.13 0.01 8.54
CA PHE A 327 -15.31 -1.43 8.67
C PHE A 327 -14.13 -2.03 9.43
N GLN A 328 -14.41 -2.62 10.58
CA GLN A 328 -13.41 -3.34 11.37
C GLN A 328 -13.05 -4.65 10.68
N LEU A 329 -11.78 -4.81 10.32
CA LEU A 329 -11.27 -6.04 9.74
C LEU A 329 -11.07 -7.12 10.81
N ASN A 330 -11.25 -8.38 10.41
CA ASN A 330 -10.86 -9.53 11.21
C ASN A 330 -9.32 -9.68 11.29
N SER A 331 -8.82 -10.59 12.14
CA SER A 331 -7.37 -10.76 12.38
C SER A 331 -6.58 -11.08 11.11
N ASP A 332 -7.22 -11.78 10.18
CA ASP A 332 -6.62 -12.25 8.94
C ASP A 332 -6.82 -11.24 7.80
N ARG A 333 -7.56 -10.16 8.07
CA ARG A 333 -7.91 -9.08 7.14
C ARG A 333 -8.52 -9.61 5.83
N THR A 334 -9.46 -10.54 5.98
CA THR A 334 -10.19 -11.19 4.87
C THR A 334 -11.70 -11.00 4.95
N GLY A 335 -12.18 -10.20 5.90
CA GLY A 335 -13.59 -9.96 6.14
C GLY A 335 -13.77 -9.06 7.37
N PHE A 336 -15.02 -8.86 7.78
CA PHE A 336 -15.36 -7.86 8.80
C PHE A 336 -15.82 -8.45 10.14
N VAL A 337 -15.62 -7.70 11.22
CA VAL A 337 -16.10 -7.99 12.56
C VAL A 337 -17.03 -6.88 13.02
N PHE A 338 -18.32 -7.18 13.17
CA PHE A 338 -19.29 -6.20 13.65
C PHE A 338 -19.59 -6.39 15.14
N SER A 339 -19.53 -5.28 15.88
CA SER A 339 -20.03 -5.25 17.27
C SER A 339 -21.56 -5.34 17.32
N ASP A 340 -22.24 -4.87 16.27
CA ASP A 340 -23.68 -4.92 16.14
C ASP A 340 -24.14 -6.23 15.48
N GLN A 341 -24.83 -7.07 16.25
CA GLN A 341 -25.33 -8.36 15.79
C GLN A 341 -26.35 -8.26 14.64
N ARG A 342 -26.89 -7.06 14.35
CA ARG A 342 -27.84 -6.88 13.25
C ARG A 342 -27.19 -6.92 11.87
N LEU A 343 -25.88 -6.65 11.82
CA LEU A 343 -25.04 -6.72 10.62
C LEU A 343 -24.28 -8.06 10.52
N SER A 344 -24.62 -9.06 11.35
CA SER A 344 -23.92 -10.34 11.36
C SER A 344 -24.13 -11.15 10.07
N ASP A 345 -25.17 -10.83 9.31
CA ASP A 345 -25.45 -11.40 7.99
C ASP A 345 -24.76 -10.63 6.86
N LEU A 346 -23.90 -9.66 7.18
CA LEU A 346 -23.06 -8.89 6.25
C LEU A 346 -23.85 -8.08 5.21
N VAL A 347 -25.15 -7.85 5.45
CA VAL A 347 -25.98 -7.03 4.57
C VAL A 347 -26.63 -5.90 5.38
N LEU A 348 -26.58 -4.68 4.86
CA LEU A 348 -27.38 -3.56 5.36
C LEU A 348 -28.74 -3.55 4.65
N ASP A 349 -29.76 -4.20 5.24
CA ASP A 349 -31.06 -4.43 4.59
C ASP A 349 -32.31 -4.26 5.47
N LYS A 350 -32.17 -4.19 6.81
CA LYS A 350 -33.33 -4.13 7.71
C LYS A 350 -33.61 -2.71 8.13
N LEU A 351 -34.91 -2.40 8.30
CA LEU A 351 -35.37 -1.16 8.93
C LEU A 351 -34.76 -0.90 10.32
N ASN A 352 -34.26 -1.95 10.98
CA ASN A 352 -33.60 -1.85 12.28
C ASN A 352 -32.09 -1.79 12.19
N ASP A 353 -31.47 -2.06 11.05
CA ASP A 353 -30.01 -1.92 10.92
C ASP A 353 -29.68 -0.45 11.06
N LYS A 354 -28.64 -0.14 11.84
CA LYS A 354 -28.26 1.24 12.12
C LYS A 354 -27.00 1.55 11.35
N VAL A 355 -27.16 2.21 10.20
CA VAL A 355 -26.05 2.71 9.40
C VAL A 355 -25.07 3.53 10.26
N GLU A 356 -25.57 4.26 11.27
CA GLU A 356 -24.76 5.03 12.22
C GLU A 356 -23.70 4.22 12.97
N LYS A 357 -23.80 2.88 12.99
CA LYS A 357 -22.84 1.99 13.65
C LYS A 357 -21.58 1.71 12.84
N ILE A 358 -21.59 2.05 11.56
CA ILE A 358 -20.48 1.87 10.63
C ILE A 358 -20.12 3.20 9.96
N LEU A 359 -20.57 4.35 10.49
CA LEU A 359 -20.28 5.66 9.93
C LEU A 359 -19.13 6.33 10.67
N PHE A 360 -18.08 6.66 9.92
CA PHE A 360 -17.00 7.54 10.37
C PHE A 360 -17.34 9.01 10.15
N ALA A 361 -17.91 9.34 8.98
CA ALA A 361 -18.24 10.72 8.64
C ALA A 361 -19.39 10.84 7.64
N LYS A 362 -19.98 12.03 7.53
CA LYS A 362 -21.03 12.34 6.55
C LYS A 362 -21.05 13.82 6.16
N GLY A 363 -21.77 14.14 5.08
CA GLY A 363 -22.03 15.53 4.68
C GLY A 363 -21.05 16.06 3.63
N PHE A 364 -20.30 15.18 2.96
CA PHE A 364 -19.41 15.54 1.86
C PHE A 364 -20.14 15.81 0.54
N LYS A 365 -21.48 15.70 0.53
CA LYS A 365 -22.38 15.72 -0.64
C LYS A 365 -22.19 14.49 -1.53
N THR A 366 -20.97 14.27 -2.00
CA THR A 366 -20.52 13.07 -2.70
C THR A 366 -19.08 12.77 -2.27
N VAL A 367 -18.73 11.50 -2.15
CA VAL A 367 -17.33 11.04 -2.05
C VAL A 367 -17.02 10.31 -3.34
N THR A 368 -15.95 10.71 -4.03
CA THR A 368 -15.48 10.00 -5.23
C THR A 368 -14.17 9.28 -4.98
N ASP A 369 -13.36 9.76 -4.03
CA ASP A 369 -12.08 9.15 -3.70
C ASP A 369 -11.66 9.49 -2.26
N ILE A 370 -10.85 8.63 -1.66
CA ILE A 370 -10.26 8.77 -0.32
C ILE A 370 -8.82 8.30 -0.40
N GLU A 371 -7.88 9.17 -0.06
CA GLU A 371 -6.48 8.81 0.04
C GLU A 371 -5.90 9.19 1.39
N PHE A 372 -4.94 8.40 1.86
CA PHE A 372 -4.25 8.65 3.11
C PHE A 372 -2.82 9.11 2.86
N ARG A 373 -2.41 10.10 3.64
CA ARG A 373 -1.00 10.45 3.82
C ARG A 373 -0.71 10.52 5.31
N HIS A 374 0.57 10.45 5.67
CA HIS A 374 1.06 10.48 7.05
C HIS A 374 0.46 11.59 7.95
N ASP A 375 -0.12 12.65 7.37
CA ASP A 375 -0.70 13.77 8.08
C ASP A 375 -2.23 13.77 8.16
N ALA A 376 -2.94 13.15 7.22
CA ALA A 376 -4.39 13.21 7.14
C ALA A 376 -5.02 12.18 6.18
N MET A 377 -6.34 12.03 6.31
CA MET A 377 -7.20 11.49 5.26
C MET A 377 -7.64 12.64 4.36
N TYR A 378 -7.54 12.44 3.06
CA TYR A 378 -7.97 13.40 2.03
C TYR A 378 -9.14 12.82 1.25
N VAL A 379 -10.22 13.60 1.13
CA VAL A 379 -11.49 13.14 0.55
C VAL A 379 -11.84 13.99 -0.66
N VAL A 380 -11.93 13.36 -1.83
CA VAL A 380 -12.31 14.04 -3.07
C VAL A 380 -13.83 14.07 -3.19
N SER A 381 -14.36 15.26 -3.48
CA SER A 381 -15.77 15.46 -3.77
C SER A 381 -15.94 16.18 -5.10
N ILE A 382 -16.62 15.50 -6.02
CA ILE A 382 -17.00 16.06 -7.32
C ILE A 382 -18.16 17.07 -7.24
N ALA A 383 -18.82 17.16 -6.08
CA ALA A 383 -19.98 18.03 -5.88
C ALA A 383 -19.65 19.50 -6.19
N GLY A 384 -20.49 20.16 -7.00
CA GLY A 384 -20.25 21.54 -7.47
C GLY A 384 -19.78 21.65 -8.93
N GLY A 385 -19.55 20.51 -9.60
CA GLY A 385 -19.39 20.42 -11.05
C GLY A 385 -18.19 21.22 -11.57
N SER A 386 -18.43 22.10 -12.53
CA SER A 386 -17.36 22.82 -13.26
C SER A 386 -16.64 23.90 -12.47
N SER A 387 -17.07 24.23 -11.26
CA SER A 387 -16.48 25.32 -10.47
C SER A 387 -16.58 25.12 -8.96
N GLY A 388 -16.84 23.89 -8.50
CA GLY A 388 -17.15 23.65 -7.09
C GLY A 388 -16.63 22.35 -6.50
N GLY A 389 -15.95 21.50 -7.27
CA GLY A 389 -15.30 20.31 -6.74
C GLY A 389 -14.25 20.67 -5.69
N SER A 390 -14.09 19.81 -4.69
CA SER A 390 -13.26 20.08 -3.51
C SER A 390 -12.51 18.84 -3.04
N ILE A 391 -11.35 19.07 -2.44
CA ILE A 391 -10.64 18.08 -1.62
C ILE A 391 -10.79 18.53 -0.17
N TYR A 392 -11.34 17.67 0.68
CA TYR A 392 -11.40 17.87 2.12
C TYR A 392 -10.21 17.20 2.78
N LYS A 393 -9.69 17.79 3.85
CA LYS A 393 -8.65 17.20 4.69
C LYS A 393 -9.24 16.92 6.06
N ILE A 394 -9.20 15.66 6.47
CA ILE A 394 -9.62 15.19 7.80
C ILE A 394 -8.37 14.83 8.59
N TYR A 395 -8.14 15.53 9.70
CA TYR A 395 -6.90 15.44 10.46
C TYR A 395 -7.17 15.48 11.97
N PRO A 396 -6.28 14.92 12.81
CA PRO A 396 -6.45 14.95 14.27
C PRO A 396 -6.51 16.39 14.85
N LYS A 397 -7.46 16.67 15.77
CA LYS A 397 -7.64 17.94 16.51
C LYS A 397 -6.39 18.39 17.24
N ASP A 398 -5.80 17.44 17.96
CA ASP A 398 -4.43 17.53 18.40
C ASP A 398 -3.64 16.92 17.25
N PRO A 399 -3.16 17.71 16.27
CA PRO A 399 -2.22 17.18 15.30
C PRO A 399 -1.19 16.45 16.13
N ILE A 400 -0.76 15.28 15.66
CA ILE A 400 0.48 14.73 16.17
C ILE A 400 1.54 15.74 15.73
N THR A 401 1.66 16.82 16.49
CA THR A 401 2.87 17.61 16.54
C THR A 401 3.94 16.56 16.72
N PRO A 402 5.09 16.69 16.04
CA PRO A 402 6.19 15.76 16.22
C PRO A 402 6.72 15.67 17.66
N LEU A 403 5.99 16.16 18.65
CA LEU A 403 6.35 16.20 20.05
C LEU A 403 5.08 15.99 20.88
N LYS A 404 4.55 14.77 20.99
CA LYS A 404 3.60 14.47 22.08
C LYS A 404 4.33 14.59 23.43
N GLN A 405 3.98 15.62 24.20
CA GLN A 405 4.52 15.94 25.52
C GLN A 405 3.78 15.15 26.61
N TYR A 406 4.50 14.51 27.54
CA TYR A 406 3.94 13.94 28.77
C TYR A 406 4.63 14.50 30.02
N GLN A 407 3.87 14.61 31.13
CA GLN A 407 4.26 15.26 32.38
C GLN A 407 5.28 14.49 33.23
N ALA A 408 6.08 15.24 33.98
CA ALA A 408 7.16 14.76 34.84
C ALA A 408 6.67 13.77 35.92
N GLY A 409 7.37 12.63 36.05
CA GLY A 409 7.24 11.70 37.18
C GLY A 409 7.12 10.21 36.83
N SER A 410 6.93 9.85 35.57
CA SER A 410 6.84 8.44 35.14
C SER A 410 8.23 7.81 34.97
N THR A 411 8.48 6.71 35.70
CA THR A 411 9.72 5.92 35.59
C THR A 411 9.84 5.31 34.19
N HIS A 412 10.96 5.54 33.53
CA HIS A 412 11.19 5.46 32.08
C HIS A 412 11.23 4.04 31.47
N LYS A 413 10.64 3.03 32.13
CA LYS A 413 10.80 1.62 31.72
C LYS A 413 9.82 1.12 30.66
N LYS A 414 8.85 1.94 30.22
CA LYS A 414 7.91 1.59 29.14
C LYS A 414 7.35 2.86 28.49
N ILE A 415 8.14 3.53 27.67
CA ILE A 415 7.62 4.58 26.80
C ILE A 415 7.40 3.95 25.44
N VAL A 416 6.13 3.77 25.09
CA VAL A 416 5.69 3.27 23.79
C VAL A 416 5.07 4.45 23.07
N CYS A 417 5.73 4.92 22.02
CA CYS A 417 5.15 5.92 21.13
C CYS A 417 3.99 5.30 20.36
N LYS A 418 3.03 6.13 19.92
CA LYS A 418 2.03 5.65 18.96
C LYS A 418 2.75 5.09 17.73
N PRO A 419 2.20 4.06 17.06
CA PRO A 419 2.70 3.59 15.77
C PRO A 419 3.01 4.78 14.82
N GLY A 420 4.08 4.68 14.05
CA GLY A 420 4.55 5.77 13.17
C GLY A 420 5.36 6.89 13.86
N LEU A 421 5.51 6.88 15.19
CA LEU A 421 6.29 7.88 15.92
C LEU A 421 7.50 7.31 16.67
N ILE A 422 8.54 8.13 16.78
CA ILE A 422 9.84 7.87 17.38
C ILE A 422 10.04 8.73 18.61
N PRO A 423 10.48 8.15 19.73
CA PRO A 423 10.78 8.91 20.93
C PRO A 423 12.08 9.71 20.80
N ILE A 424 12.00 11.00 21.11
CA ILE A 424 13.12 11.93 21.22
C ILE A 424 13.10 12.59 22.60
N MET A 425 14.25 12.69 23.25
CA MET A 425 14.32 13.31 24.57
C MET A 425 14.99 14.68 24.48
N LYS A 426 14.39 15.70 25.10
CA LYS A 426 14.99 17.05 25.20
C LYS A 426 16.07 17.07 26.29
N ASN A 427 17.00 18.03 26.21
CA ASN A 427 18.00 18.33 27.25
C ASN A 427 17.40 18.59 28.65
N SER A 428 16.11 18.88 28.73
CA SER A 428 15.35 19.01 29.96
C SER A 428 14.96 17.67 30.62
N GLY A 429 15.28 16.52 30.01
CA GLY A 429 14.98 15.18 30.54
C GLY A 429 13.59 14.65 30.20
N TYR A 430 12.88 15.24 29.24
CA TYR A 430 11.53 14.85 28.82
C TYR A 430 11.58 14.08 27.51
N ILE A 431 10.94 12.92 27.43
CA ILE A 431 10.76 12.14 26.19
C ILE A 431 9.48 12.59 25.49
N ASN A 432 9.57 12.86 24.20
CA ASN A 432 8.48 13.22 23.30
C ASN A 432 8.43 12.22 22.14
N CYS A 433 7.27 12.00 21.52
CA CYS A 433 7.18 11.18 20.31
C CYS A 433 7.04 12.06 19.06
N ALA A 434 7.87 11.80 18.04
CA ALA A 434 8.03 12.55 16.80
C ALA A 434 7.85 11.69 15.57
N ASN A 435 7.42 12.25 14.43
CA ASN A 435 7.54 11.50 13.18
C ASN A 435 9.04 11.26 12.87
N LEU A 436 9.34 10.24 12.06
CA LEU A 436 10.71 9.79 11.80
C LEU A 436 11.62 10.91 11.29
N GLU A 437 11.14 11.70 10.34
CA GLU A 437 11.90 12.81 9.75
C GLU A 437 12.20 13.91 10.77
N THR A 438 11.22 14.31 11.58
CA THR A 438 11.43 15.33 12.62
C THR A 438 12.30 14.80 13.76
N ALA A 439 12.18 13.51 14.10
CA ALA A 439 13.02 12.88 15.10
C ALA A 439 14.50 12.99 14.70
N LEU A 440 14.81 12.69 13.43
CA LEU A 440 16.15 12.71 12.87
C LEU A 440 16.76 14.11 12.83
N ILE A 441 15.99 15.11 12.38
CA ILE A 441 16.40 16.53 12.39
C ILE A 441 16.71 16.98 13.82
N LEU A 442 15.82 16.66 14.77
CA LEU A 442 15.98 17.06 16.16
C LEU A 442 17.16 16.33 16.85
N THR A 443 17.42 15.06 16.55
CA THR A 443 18.60 14.36 17.10
C THR A 443 19.92 14.98 16.65
N GLN A 444 19.99 15.53 15.43
CA GLN A 444 21.18 16.21 14.93
C GLN A 444 21.42 17.58 15.61
N GLU A 445 20.35 18.27 16.03
CA GLU A 445 20.47 19.59 16.66
C GLU A 445 20.64 19.57 18.19
N ILE A 446 20.17 18.52 18.90
CA ILE A 446 20.06 18.57 20.37
C ILE A 446 21.35 18.08 21.10
N ALA A 447 22.41 17.68 20.39
CA ALA A 447 23.70 17.24 20.96
C ALA A 447 23.51 16.23 22.12
N TRP A 448 22.89 15.11 21.79
CA TRP A 448 22.49 14.08 22.75
C TRP A 448 23.57 12.98 22.91
N ASP A 449 23.76 12.51 24.15
CA ASP A 449 24.81 11.55 24.53
C ASP A 449 24.47 10.12 24.06
N ILE A 450 25.23 9.66 23.06
CA ILE A 450 25.29 8.32 22.45
C ILE A 450 25.30 7.16 23.47
N ASN A 451 25.72 7.38 24.72
CA ASN A 451 25.92 6.31 25.70
C ASN A 451 24.72 6.01 26.63
N ARG A 452 23.53 6.56 26.37
CA ARG A 452 22.36 6.25 27.21
C ARG A 452 21.75 4.88 26.86
N SER A 453 21.67 4.02 27.88
CA SER A 453 21.07 2.68 27.84
C SER A 453 19.55 2.64 27.67
N ASP A 454 18.91 3.82 27.58
CA ASP A 454 17.48 3.99 27.84
C ASP A 454 16.69 4.42 26.58
N MET A 455 17.27 4.24 25.38
CA MET A 455 16.56 4.49 24.13
C MET A 455 15.36 3.54 24.02
N PRO A 456 14.15 4.04 23.69
CA PRO A 456 13.01 3.15 23.51
C PRO A 456 13.19 2.29 22.25
N ILE A 457 12.73 1.05 22.36
CA ILE A 457 12.73 0.05 21.31
C ILE A 457 11.93 0.57 20.11
N ILE A 458 12.55 0.67 18.94
CA ILE A 458 11.89 1.04 17.68
C ILE A 458 11.29 -0.22 17.05
N ASN A 459 10.07 -0.14 16.51
CA ASN A 459 9.40 -1.28 15.86
C ASN A 459 8.82 -0.83 14.51
N LEU A 460 9.57 -1.04 13.43
CA LEU A 460 9.26 -0.59 12.06
C LEU A 460 9.58 -1.69 11.02
N PRO A 461 9.00 -2.90 11.12
CA PRO A 461 9.24 -3.93 10.12
C PRO A 461 8.65 -3.56 8.74
N GLY A 462 9.39 -3.80 7.66
CA GLY A 462 8.95 -3.56 6.27
C GLY A 462 8.96 -2.10 5.81
N TYR A 463 9.37 -1.16 6.67
CA TYR A 463 9.38 0.27 6.34
C TYR A 463 10.55 0.67 5.44
N ASP A 464 10.33 1.70 4.61
CA ASP A 464 11.43 2.36 3.90
C ASP A 464 12.20 3.30 4.82
N LEU A 465 13.48 3.00 5.05
CA LEU A 465 14.41 3.77 5.89
C LEU A 465 15.56 4.34 5.05
N SER A 466 15.44 4.34 3.73
CA SER A 466 16.43 4.88 2.81
C SER A 466 16.65 6.38 3.04
N GLY A 467 17.89 6.83 2.88
CA GLY A 467 18.31 8.23 3.07
C GLY A 467 18.46 8.70 4.52
N LEU A 468 18.08 7.88 5.50
CA LEU A 468 18.14 8.27 6.91
C LEU A 468 19.55 8.12 7.49
N ASN A 469 19.84 8.86 8.58
CA ASN A 469 21.12 8.79 9.27
C ASN A 469 20.94 8.30 10.72
N PHE A 470 21.36 7.06 10.97
CA PHE A 470 21.44 6.41 12.27
C PHE A 470 22.87 6.24 12.79
N GLU A 471 23.82 7.00 12.23
CA GLU A 471 25.20 6.97 12.70
C GLU A 471 25.25 7.29 14.20
N HIS A 472 26.02 6.51 14.97
CA HIS A 472 26.16 6.68 16.42
C HIS A 472 24.86 6.48 17.24
N ILE A 473 23.82 5.85 16.72
CA ILE A 473 22.55 5.66 17.45
C ILE A 473 22.51 4.31 18.19
N ASN A 474 21.94 4.30 19.40
CA ASN A 474 21.64 3.07 20.14
C ASN A 474 20.29 2.47 19.74
N LEU A 475 20.30 1.56 18.78
CA LEU A 475 19.15 0.83 18.24
C LEU A 475 18.89 -0.53 18.92
N SER A 476 19.48 -0.76 20.11
CA SER A 476 19.39 -2.03 20.81
C SER A 476 17.93 -2.48 21.00
N TYR A 477 17.69 -3.78 20.85
CA TYR A 477 16.38 -4.45 21.00
C TYR A 477 15.29 -4.03 19.99
N SER A 478 15.60 -3.14 19.05
CA SER A 478 14.65 -2.65 18.04
C SER A 478 14.30 -3.73 16.99
N ASN A 479 13.24 -3.50 16.22
CA ASN A 479 12.78 -4.38 15.17
C ASN A 479 12.63 -3.62 13.85
N PHE A 480 13.46 -4.00 12.88
CA PHE A 480 13.57 -3.48 11.52
C PHE A 480 13.55 -4.61 10.49
N ARG A 481 12.87 -5.71 10.82
CA ARG A 481 12.74 -6.85 9.90
C ARG A 481 12.23 -6.39 8.54
N GLU A 482 12.88 -6.81 7.45
CA GLU A 482 12.48 -6.54 6.07
C GLU A 482 12.40 -5.04 5.69
N SER A 483 12.92 -4.14 6.51
CA SER A 483 12.97 -2.71 6.21
C SER A 483 14.02 -2.38 5.13
N ASN A 484 13.81 -1.33 4.33
CA ASN A 484 14.75 -0.88 3.30
C ASN A 484 15.86 0.00 3.91
N PHE A 485 17.11 -0.47 3.86
CA PHE A 485 18.28 0.27 4.34
C PHE A 485 19.17 0.83 3.22
N THR A 486 18.78 0.76 1.94
CA THR A 486 19.66 0.97 0.76
C THR A 486 20.63 2.16 0.91
N SER A 487 20.14 3.35 1.22
CA SER A 487 20.94 4.57 1.40
C SER A 487 21.00 5.09 2.84
N THR A 488 20.65 4.26 3.83
CA THR A 488 20.72 4.61 5.25
C THR A 488 22.16 4.62 5.75
N ASN A 489 22.60 5.69 6.42
CA ASN A 489 23.84 5.71 7.18
C ASN A 489 23.61 5.03 8.53
N ILE A 490 24.36 3.98 8.83
CA ILE A 490 24.23 3.19 10.05
C ILE A 490 25.57 2.96 10.75
N ALA A 491 26.62 3.70 10.37
CA ALA A 491 27.96 3.54 10.91
C ALA A 491 27.96 3.75 12.43
N ASN A 492 28.77 3.02 13.19
CA ASN A 492 28.92 3.22 14.64
C ASN A 492 27.63 3.08 15.48
N ALA A 493 26.57 2.48 14.94
CA ALA A 493 25.32 2.25 15.65
C ALA A 493 25.38 0.99 16.55
N ASN A 494 24.68 1.04 17.68
CA ASN A 494 24.52 -0.12 18.57
C ASN A 494 23.24 -0.89 18.23
N PHE A 495 23.41 -2.07 17.65
CA PHE A 495 22.38 -3.01 17.23
C PHE A 495 22.25 -4.23 18.17
N THR A 496 22.61 -4.08 19.46
CA THR A 496 22.53 -5.18 20.42
C THR A 496 21.12 -5.77 20.46
N SER A 497 20.96 -7.05 20.16
CA SER A 497 19.67 -7.77 20.14
C SER A 497 18.60 -7.17 19.22
N VAL A 498 18.99 -6.42 18.19
CA VAL A 498 18.07 -5.90 17.17
C VAL A 498 17.54 -7.03 16.27
N ASN A 499 16.33 -6.89 15.71
CA ASN A 499 15.85 -7.72 14.61
C ASN A 499 16.05 -6.99 13.27
N LEU A 500 16.98 -7.48 12.47
CA LEU A 500 17.32 -7.06 11.10
C LEU A 500 17.08 -8.20 10.09
N SER A 501 16.20 -9.16 10.43
CA SER A 501 15.95 -10.31 9.56
C SER A 501 15.40 -9.87 8.20
N GLY A 502 15.94 -10.41 7.11
CA GLY A 502 15.54 -10.10 5.74
C GLY A 502 15.97 -8.73 5.19
N VAL A 503 16.74 -7.94 5.95
CA VAL A 503 17.20 -6.60 5.51
C VAL A 503 18.33 -6.71 4.50
N ASP A 504 18.37 -5.78 3.53
CA ASP A 504 19.53 -5.58 2.65
C ASP A 504 20.54 -4.59 3.25
N LEU A 505 21.70 -5.12 3.63
CA LEU A 505 22.87 -4.43 4.15
C LEU A 505 24.10 -4.65 3.25
N SER A 506 23.89 -5.07 1.99
CA SER A 506 24.98 -5.34 1.05
C SER A 506 25.84 -4.10 0.80
N MET A 507 27.15 -4.31 0.63
CA MET A 507 28.14 -3.28 0.37
C MET A 507 28.24 -2.15 1.43
N LYS A 508 27.56 -2.27 2.57
CA LYS A 508 27.61 -1.25 3.63
C LYS A 508 28.86 -1.35 4.48
N ASP A 509 29.33 -0.19 4.90
CA ASP A 509 30.30 -0.07 5.99
C ASP A 509 29.56 -0.26 7.32
N LEU A 510 29.81 -1.39 7.98
CA LEU A 510 29.32 -1.73 9.31
C LEU A 510 30.46 -1.70 10.32
N THR A 511 31.62 -1.10 9.99
CA THR A 511 32.74 -1.03 10.93
C THR A 511 32.32 -0.31 12.21
N GLU A 512 32.86 -0.78 13.34
CA GLU A 512 32.61 -0.21 14.67
C GLU A 512 31.15 -0.27 15.17
N ASN A 513 30.26 -1.00 14.50
CA ASN A 513 28.93 -1.32 15.02
C ASN A 513 28.98 -2.34 16.18
N ILE A 514 27.91 -2.40 16.97
CA ILE A 514 27.72 -3.44 18.00
C ILE A 514 26.53 -4.31 17.60
N LEU A 515 26.76 -5.56 17.18
CA LEU A 515 25.73 -6.47 16.67
C LEU A 515 25.46 -7.66 17.60
N THR A 516 25.86 -7.55 18.87
CA THR A 516 25.75 -8.62 19.86
C THR A 516 24.32 -9.10 20.01
N GLY A 517 24.05 -10.37 19.72
CA GLY A 517 22.72 -10.98 19.81
C GLY A 517 21.72 -10.54 18.74
N ALA A 518 22.14 -9.78 17.73
CA ALA A 518 21.27 -9.35 16.64
C ALA A 518 20.72 -10.54 15.84
N ASP A 519 19.50 -10.41 15.34
CA ASP A 519 18.87 -11.35 14.42
C ASP A 519 19.00 -10.85 12.98
N LEU A 520 19.93 -11.44 12.23
CA LEU A 520 20.24 -11.17 10.83
C LEU A 520 19.81 -12.34 9.93
N ARG A 521 18.80 -13.11 10.34
CA ARG A 521 18.30 -14.23 9.53
C ARG A 521 17.89 -13.74 8.14
N ASN A 522 18.35 -14.43 7.10
CA ASN A 522 18.05 -14.10 5.69
C ASN A 522 18.43 -12.68 5.24
N ALA A 523 19.26 -11.95 6.00
CA ALA A 523 19.74 -10.64 5.60
C ALA A 523 20.78 -10.75 4.46
N ASN A 524 20.81 -9.76 3.57
CA ASN A 524 21.85 -9.63 2.55
C ASN A 524 23.01 -8.79 3.12
N LEU A 525 24.18 -9.38 3.31
CA LEU A 525 25.41 -8.75 3.80
C LEU A 525 26.55 -8.86 2.77
N SER A 526 26.22 -9.13 1.49
CA SER A 526 27.23 -9.38 0.47
C SER A 526 28.13 -8.17 0.28
N GLY A 527 29.45 -8.35 0.38
CA GLY A 527 30.44 -7.28 0.26
C GLY A 527 30.43 -6.24 1.39
N ALA A 528 29.69 -6.47 2.49
CA ALA A 528 29.69 -5.57 3.64
C ALA A 528 31.03 -5.60 4.38
N ASP A 529 31.44 -4.45 4.97
CA ASP A 529 32.59 -4.39 5.88
C ASP A 529 32.14 -4.52 7.33
N LEU A 530 32.36 -5.69 7.91
CA LEU A 530 32.10 -6.06 9.30
C LEU A 530 33.40 -6.19 10.11
N SER A 531 34.53 -5.65 9.63
CA SER A 531 35.81 -5.82 10.32
C SER A 531 35.79 -5.23 11.74
N ASN A 532 36.45 -5.92 12.68
CA ASN A 532 36.56 -5.58 14.10
C ASN A 532 35.22 -5.44 14.88
N ASN A 533 34.10 -5.94 14.34
CA ASN A 533 32.79 -5.86 15.00
C ASN A 533 32.59 -6.87 16.15
N GLN A 534 31.66 -6.56 17.06
CA GLN A 534 31.15 -7.49 18.07
C GLN A 534 29.87 -8.19 17.59
N LEU A 535 29.99 -9.42 17.11
CA LEU A 535 28.94 -10.30 16.58
C LEU A 535 28.63 -11.49 17.52
N VAL A 536 28.92 -11.32 18.81
CA VAL A 536 28.74 -12.37 19.83
C VAL A 536 27.26 -12.75 19.91
N ASN A 537 26.94 -14.05 19.89
CA ASN A 537 25.55 -14.57 19.91
C ASN A 537 24.63 -14.13 18.74
N THR A 538 25.15 -13.53 17.66
CA THR A 538 24.34 -13.10 16.52
C THR A 538 23.73 -14.30 15.76
N ILE A 539 22.52 -14.16 15.23
CA ILE A 539 21.83 -15.18 14.41
C ILE A 539 21.98 -14.81 12.93
N LEU A 540 22.77 -15.59 12.19
CA LEU A 540 23.10 -15.36 10.76
C LEU A 540 22.54 -16.45 9.84
N THR A 541 21.58 -17.23 10.31
CA THR A 541 21.01 -18.34 9.54
C THR A 541 20.37 -17.84 8.25
N GLY A 542 20.85 -18.33 7.11
CA GLY A 542 20.34 -17.96 5.78
C GLY A 542 20.83 -16.62 5.25
N ALA A 543 21.69 -15.91 5.97
CA ALA A 543 22.27 -14.65 5.51
C ALA A 543 23.23 -14.84 4.31
N ASP A 544 23.37 -13.80 3.49
CA ASP A 544 24.37 -13.76 2.41
C ASP A 544 25.60 -12.95 2.84
N LEU A 545 26.70 -13.61 3.18
CA LEU A 545 27.98 -12.98 3.56
C LEU A 545 29.03 -13.12 2.44
N THR A 546 28.59 -13.32 1.19
CA THR A 546 29.51 -13.45 0.04
C THR A 546 30.41 -12.22 -0.05
N ASP A 547 31.73 -12.44 -0.13
CA ASP A 547 32.75 -11.38 -0.20
C ASP A 547 32.76 -10.36 0.96
N ALA A 548 32.10 -10.63 2.09
CA ALA A 548 32.10 -9.76 3.26
C ALA A 548 33.47 -9.74 3.97
N ASN A 549 33.87 -8.59 4.51
CA ASN A 549 35.07 -8.43 5.32
C ASN A 549 34.74 -8.59 6.81
N LEU A 550 35.14 -9.69 7.46
CA LEU A 550 34.98 -9.94 8.90
C LEU A 550 36.33 -9.98 9.63
N SER A 551 37.36 -9.35 9.08
CA SER A 551 38.71 -9.40 9.67
C SER A 551 38.70 -8.81 11.09
N GLY A 552 39.27 -9.54 12.04
CA GLY A 552 39.32 -9.15 13.46
C GLY A 552 37.96 -9.12 14.19
N ALA A 553 36.86 -9.55 13.56
CA ALA A 553 35.55 -9.58 14.20
C ALA A 553 35.45 -10.68 15.27
N ASP A 554 34.63 -10.45 16.31
CA ASP A 554 34.30 -11.43 17.33
C ASP A 554 32.92 -12.06 17.04
N LEU A 555 32.93 -13.28 16.51
CA LEU A 555 31.75 -14.10 16.22
C LEU A 555 31.58 -15.23 17.24
N SER A 556 32.19 -15.11 18.42
CA SER A 556 32.08 -16.15 19.44
C SER A 556 30.60 -16.46 19.73
N THR A 557 30.30 -17.76 19.81
CA THR A 557 28.94 -18.31 20.01
C THR A 557 27.87 -17.89 18.99
N ALA A 558 28.23 -17.27 17.85
CA ALA A 558 27.29 -16.92 16.80
C ALA A 558 26.67 -18.18 16.14
N ASN A 559 25.43 -18.04 15.66
CA ASN A 559 24.72 -19.11 14.97
C ASN A 559 24.67 -18.85 13.45
N ILE A 560 25.65 -19.42 12.75
CA ILE A 560 25.83 -19.26 11.30
C ILE A 560 25.11 -20.38 10.52
N PHE A 561 24.70 -21.48 11.16
CA PHE A 561 23.96 -22.56 10.50
C PHE A 561 22.69 -22.97 11.25
N GLY A 562 21.57 -22.92 10.52
CA GLY A 562 20.21 -23.11 11.02
C GLY A 562 19.84 -24.54 11.42
N ILE A 563 20.44 -25.05 12.49
CA ILE A 563 19.76 -26.06 13.33
C ILE A 563 19.39 -25.35 14.63
N ILE A 564 18.17 -24.82 14.66
CA ILE A 564 17.50 -24.41 15.89
C ILE A 564 16.54 -25.56 16.23
N ASP A 565 16.69 -26.17 17.40
CA ASP A 565 15.80 -27.22 17.92
C ASP A 565 15.59 -28.46 17.02
N GLY A 566 16.63 -28.87 16.28
CA GLY A 566 16.60 -30.10 15.47
C GLY A 566 15.81 -29.96 14.15
N ILE A 567 15.30 -28.78 13.82
CA ILE A 567 14.70 -28.47 12.52
C ILE A 567 15.83 -28.06 11.57
N ASN A 568 15.98 -28.81 10.47
CA ASN A 568 16.92 -28.50 9.41
C ASN A 568 16.36 -27.35 8.56
N ILE A 569 16.76 -26.11 8.83
CA ILE A 569 16.34 -24.95 8.04
C ILE A 569 17.05 -25.05 6.68
N LEU A 570 16.27 -25.15 5.59
CA LEU A 570 16.76 -25.45 4.23
C LEU A 570 17.68 -24.37 3.63
N GLN A 571 17.79 -23.20 4.25
CA GLN A 571 18.59 -22.07 3.75
C GLN A 571 19.97 -22.07 4.42
N LYS A 572 21.01 -22.30 3.60
CA LYS A 572 22.40 -22.25 4.02
C LYS A 572 22.92 -20.82 3.93
N THR A 573 23.60 -20.34 4.97
CA THR A 573 24.36 -19.09 4.93
C THR A 573 25.44 -19.19 3.87
N LYS A 574 25.54 -18.17 3.02
CA LYS A 574 26.54 -18.09 1.95
C LYS A 574 27.79 -17.40 2.48
N LEU A 575 28.94 -18.06 2.41
CA LEU A 575 30.20 -17.57 2.99
C LEU A 575 31.34 -17.48 1.96
N LYS A 576 31.05 -17.70 0.67
CA LYS A 576 32.08 -17.75 -0.37
C LYS A 576 32.86 -16.44 -0.40
N GLY A 577 34.19 -16.51 -0.35
CA GLY A 577 35.06 -15.33 -0.40
C GLY A 577 35.14 -14.50 0.89
N ALA A 578 34.37 -14.85 1.93
CA ALA A 578 34.37 -14.10 3.19
C ALA A 578 35.75 -14.12 3.88
N ASN A 579 36.17 -12.97 4.40
CA ASN A 579 37.47 -12.79 5.05
C ASN A 579 37.34 -12.79 6.58
N PHE A 580 37.79 -13.87 7.23
CA PHE A 580 37.83 -14.08 8.68
C PHE A 580 39.24 -13.94 9.26
N THR A 581 40.15 -13.21 8.61
CA THR A 581 41.53 -13.06 9.09
C THR A 581 41.54 -12.52 10.53
N ASN A 582 42.21 -13.23 11.45
CA ASN A 582 42.27 -12.95 12.89
C ASN A 582 40.90 -12.87 13.61
N ALA A 583 39.83 -13.40 13.03
CA ALA A 583 38.51 -13.41 13.67
C ALA A 583 38.46 -14.42 14.83
N ASN A 584 37.69 -14.10 15.87
CA ASN A 584 37.36 -15.03 16.94
C ASN A 584 36.07 -15.80 16.56
N LEU A 585 36.19 -17.09 16.25
CA LEU A 585 35.08 -17.98 15.91
C LEU A 585 34.82 -19.00 17.03
N THR A 586 35.27 -18.73 18.25
CA THR A 586 35.18 -19.73 19.32
C THR A 586 33.73 -20.16 19.59
N ASN A 587 33.50 -21.47 19.65
CA ASN A 587 32.18 -22.08 19.84
C ASN A 587 31.11 -21.74 18.78
N THR A 588 31.51 -21.20 17.62
CA THR A 588 30.57 -20.91 16.51
C THR A 588 30.03 -22.20 15.89
N ASN A 589 28.76 -22.19 15.50
CA ASN A 589 28.12 -23.32 14.82
C ASN A 589 28.22 -23.20 13.29
N LEU A 590 29.05 -24.04 12.66
CA LEU A 590 29.28 -24.11 11.21
C LEU A 590 28.91 -25.47 10.60
N ILE A 591 28.10 -26.29 11.30
CA ILE A 591 27.68 -27.61 10.82
C ILE A 591 27.11 -27.49 9.40
N GLY A 592 27.61 -28.23 8.41
CA GLY A 592 27.02 -28.25 7.06
C GLY A 592 27.21 -26.98 6.23
N ALA A 593 27.90 -25.95 6.76
CA ALA A 593 28.20 -24.71 6.06
C ALA A 593 29.19 -24.93 4.89
N ASP A 594 29.06 -24.13 3.84
CA ASP A 594 30.05 -24.09 2.75
C ASP A 594 31.02 -22.95 3.02
N ILE A 595 32.18 -23.28 3.60
CA ILE A 595 33.28 -22.34 3.88
C ILE A 595 34.35 -22.40 2.79
N SER A 596 33.98 -22.83 1.58
CA SER A 596 34.91 -22.86 0.46
C SER A 596 35.32 -21.43 0.08
N GLU A 597 36.59 -21.25 -0.28
CA GLU A 597 37.16 -19.97 -0.70
C GLU A 597 37.15 -18.86 0.39
N THR A 598 36.94 -19.21 1.67
CA THR A 598 37.10 -18.25 2.79
C THR A 598 38.57 -18.03 3.15
N ILE A 599 38.88 -16.87 3.72
CA ILE A 599 40.21 -16.57 4.30
C ILE A 599 40.12 -16.71 5.82
N LEU A 600 40.85 -17.65 6.44
CA LEU A 600 40.79 -17.94 7.88
C LEU A 600 42.15 -17.74 8.58
N LYS A 601 43.04 -16.95 7.98
CA LYS A 601 44.41 -16.78 8.48
C LYS A 601 44.40 -16.21 9.91
N GLY A 602 44.99 -16.94 10.86
CA GLY A 602 45.05 -16.52 12.27
C GLY A 602 43.71 -16.51 13.02
N ALA A 603 42.64 -17.08 12.46
CA ALA A 603 41.35 -17.17 13.14
C ALA A 603 41.39 -18.19 14.30
N ASP A 604 40.71 -17.89 15.41
CA ASP A 604 40.55 -18.82 16.53
C ASP A 604 39.31 -19.70 16.30
N LEU A 605 39.53 -21.00 16.06
CA LEU A 605 38.47 -21.99 15.83
C LEU A 605 38.17 -22.86 17.06
N THR A 606 38.61 -22.48 18.26
CA THR A 606 38.43 -23.31 19.47
C THR A 606 36.94 -23.60 19.71
N GLY A 607 36.56 -24.88 19.69
CA GLY A 607 35.18 -25.33 19.94
C GLY A 607 34.20 -25.13 18.76
N VAL A 608 34.67 -24.76 17.57
CA VAL A 608 33.83 -24.64 16.37
C VAL A 608 33.25 -26.00 15.98
N LYS A 609 31.96 -26.02 15.64
CA LYS A 609 31.26 -27.21 15.13
C LYS A 609 31.32 -27.24 13.61
N LEU A 610 32.09 -28.16 13.02
CA LEU A 610 32.34 -28.26 11.57
C LEU A 610 31.72 -29.50 10.91
N GLU A 611 30.82 -30.22 11.59
CA GLU A 611 30.27 -31.47 11.08
C GLU A 611 29.61 -31.25 9.71
N LYS A 612 30.08 -31.96 8.67
CA LYS A 612 29.58 -31.86 7.28
C LYS A 612 29.87 -30.51 6.57
N ALA A 613 30.74 -29.66 7.10
CA ALA A 613 31.18 -28.45 6.40
C ALA A 613 31.98 -28.78 5.12
N LYS A 614 31.87 -27.94 4.09
CA LYS A 614 32.68 -28.02 2.86
C LYS A 614 33.81 -26.98 2.94
N VAL A 615 35.05 -27.39 2.64
CA VAL A 615 36.27 -26.60 2.93
C VAL A 615 37.23 -26.52 1.73
N ASN A 616 36.70 -26.37 0.51
CA ASN A 616 37.55 -26.38 -0.68
C ASN A 616 38.18 -25.00 -0.93
N ASN A 617 39.48 -24.96 -1.26
CA ASN A 617 40.20 -23.72 -1.60
C ASN A 617 40.20 -22.62 -0.52
N SER A 618 39.94 -22.96 0.74
CA SER A 618 40.02 -22.01 1.86
C SER A 618 41.48 -21.78 2.26
N ASN A 619 41.85 -20.53 2.58
CA ASN A 619 43.20 -20.23 3.08
C ASN A 619 43.27 -20.45 4.60
N LEU A 620 44.03 -21.46 5.01
CA LEU A 620 44.12 -21.96 6.39
C LEU A 620 45.52 -21.75 7.04
N GLU A 621 46.31 -20.79 6.57
CA GLU A 621 47.62 -20.49 7.17
C GLU A 621 47.50 -20.04 8.64
N ASP A 622 48.42 -20.50 9.50
CA ASP A 622 48.56 -20.09 10.91
C ASP A 622 47.33 -20.38 11.81
N LEU A 623 46.53 -21.40 11.49
CA LEU A 623 45.41 -21.85 12.31
C LEU A 623 45.86 -22.62 13.56
N ASP A 624 45.38 -22.18 14.73
CA ASP A 624 45.51 -22.95 15.97
C ASP A 624 44.42 -24.02 16.03
N LEU A 625 44.79 -25.26 15.72
CA LEU A 625 43.95 -26.46 15.80
C LEU A 625 44.25 -27.28 17.05
N SER A 626 44.91 -26.71 18.06
CA SER A 626 45.05 -27.38 19.34
C SER A 626 43.65 -27.58 19.95
N PHE A 627 43.39 -28.76 20.52
CA PHE A 627 42.10 -29.23 21.05
C PHE A 627 41.16 -29.90 20.02
N LYS A 628 41.51 -31.16 19.70
CA LYS A 628 40.57 -32.20 19.25
C LYS A 628 39.72 -32.74 20.39
#